data_AF-A0A529MG00-F1
#
_entry.id   AF-A0A529MG00-F1
#
_cell.length_a   1.000
_cell.length_b   1.000
_cell.length_c   1.000
_cell.angle_alpha   90.00
_cell.angle_beta   90.00
_cell.angle_gamma   90.00
#
_symmetry.space_group_name_H-M   'P 1'
#
loop_
_entity.id
_entity.type
_entity.pdbx_description
1 polymer ?
#
loop_
_entity_poly.entity_id
_entity_poly.type
_entity_poly.pdbx_seq_one_letter_code
_entity_poly.pdbx_strand_id
1 'polypeptide(L)'
;TGPIIATTAVLMAVFIPVAFIPGVSGRLYNQFALTVAISVGISAFNSLTLSPALSAAFLRHRGETQFVLFRWFNAGFDWLSHAYAHGVRILIKLRWA
;
A
#
# COMPACT_ATOMS: atom_id res chain seq x y z
N THR A 1 -11.34 -0.55 -4.92
CA THR A 1 -11.03 0.89 -5.05
C THR A 1 -11.18 1.65 -3.73
N GLY A 2 -12.14 1.30 -2.85
CA GLY A 2 -12.35 1.96 -1.55
C GLY A 2 -11.10 2.15 -0.67
N PRO A 3 -10.26 1.13 -0.44
CA PRO A 3 -9.03 1.29 0.33
C PRO A 3 -8.02 2.28 -0.28
N ILE A 4 -7.90 2.30 -1.61
CA ILE A 4 -6.98 3.20 -2.33
C ILE A 4 -7.44 4.65 -2.15
N ILE A 5 -8.73 4.92 -2.36
CA ILE A 5 -9.32 6.25 -2.16
C ILE A 5 -9.12 6.69 -0.71
N ALA A 6 -9.34 5.81 0.26
CA ALA A 6 -9.14 6.09 1.68
C ALA A 6 -7.67 6.44 1.99
N THR A 7 -6.70 5.65 1.54
CA THR A 7 -5.28 5.93 1.78
C THR A 7 -4.83 7.23 1.12
N THR A 8 -5.26 7.50 -0.11
CA THR A 8 -4.95 8.74 -0.81
C THR A 8 -5.54 9.94 -0.09
N ALA A 9 -6.80 9.87 0.34
CA ALA A 9 -7.45 10.94 1.10
C ALA A 9 -6.76 11.20 2.45
N VAL A 10 -6.35 10.16 3.17
CA VAL A 10 -5.58 10.29 4.43
C VAL A 10 -4.25 10.98 4.18
N LEU A 11 -3.50 10.58 3.15
CA LEU A 11 -2.23 11.23 2.80
C LEU A 11 -2.43 12.70 2.43
N MET A 12 -3.44 13.01 1.61
CA MET A 12 -3.78 14.39 1.27
C MET A 12 -4.15 15.21 2.51
N ALA A 13 -4.93 14.64 3.43
CA ALA A 13 -5.30 15.30 4.68
C ALA A 13 -4.10 15.58 5.60
N VAL A 14 -3.01 14.81 5.50
CA VAL A 14 -1.77 15.04 6.25
C VAL A 14 -0.88 16.07 5.56
N PHE A 15 -0.72 16.02 4.24
CA PHE A 15 0.24 16.87 3.51
C PHE A 15 -0.29 18.27 3.17
N ILE A 16 -1.60 18.42 2.94
CA ILE A 16 -2.19 19.73 2.63
C ILE A 16 -1.97 20.73 3.78
N PRO A 17 -2.23 20.41 5.07
CA PRO A 17 -1.97 21.33 6.17
C PRO A 17 -0.50 21.67 6.36
N VAL A 18 0.40 20.71 6.12
CA VAL A 18 1.86 20.91 6.25
C VAL A 18 2.36 21.96 5.25
N ALA A 19 1.72 22.10 4.09
CA ALA A 19 2.06 23.13 3.13
C ALA A 19 1.75 24.57 3.62
N PHE A 20 0.84 24.75 4.59
CA PHE A 20 0.44 26.07 5.08
C PHE A 20 1.21 26.56 6.32
N ILE A 21 2.24 25.82 6.76
CA ILE A 21 3.05 26.20 7.92
C ILE A 21 3.86 27.47 7.60
N PRO A 22 3.68 28.59 8.34
CA PRO A 22 4.42 29.83 8.10
C PRO A 22 5.87 29.76 8.64
N GLY A 23 6.77 30.55 8.05
CA GLY A 23 8.17 30.69 8.48
C GLY A 23 9.20 30.23 7.44
N VAL A 24 10.49 30.46 7.71
CA VAL A 24 11.59 30.09 6.79
C VAL A 24 11.68 28.58 6.62
N SER A 25 11.52 27.83 7.72
CA SER A 25 11.41 26.37 7.71
C SER A 25 10.14 25.89 6.99
N GLY A 26 9.04 26.64 7.09
CA GLY A 26 7.78 26.36 6.40
C GLY A 26 7.88 26.39 4.88
N ARG A 27 8.71 27.28 4.31
CA ARG A 27 8.96 27.32 2.85
C ARG A 27 9.70 26.09 2.31
N LEU A 28 10.52 25.45 3.13
CA LEU A 28 11.19 24.20 2.77
C LEU A 28 10.18 23.03 2.79
N TYR A 29 9.34 22.98 3.82
CA TYR A 29 8.27 21.99 3.94
C TYR A 29 7.19 22.15 2.86
N ASN A 30 6.86 23.37 2.47
CA ASN A 30 5.88 23.64 1.42
C ASN A 30 6.29 23.02 0.08
N GLN A 31 7.56 23.18 -0.34
CA GLN A 31 8.07 22.59 -1.58
C GLN A 31 8.00 21.06 -1.56
N PHE A 32 8.43 20.45 -0.46
CA PHE A 32 8.36 18.99 -0.29
C PHE A 32 6.91 18.47 -0.23
N ALA A 33 6.06 19.10 0.58
CA ALA A 33 4.67 18.70 0.77
C ALA A 33 3.85 18.84 -0.53
N LEU A 34 4.06 19.92 -1.29
CA LEU A 34 3.38 20.13 -2.56
C LEU A 34 3.78 19.08 -3.59
N THR A 35 5.07 18.74 -3.70
CA THR A 35 5.54 17.67 -4.58
C THR A 35 4.90 16.34 -4.21
N VAL A 36 4.90 15.96 -2.93
CA VAL A 36 4.30 14.70 -2.48
C VAL A 36 2.80 14.68 -2.75
N ALA A 37 2.08 15.76 -2.48
CA ALA A 37 0.64 15.86 -2.72
C ALA A 37 0.30 15.64 -4.20
N ILE A 38 1.03 16.29 -5.11
CA ILE A 38 0.85 16.15 -6.56
C ILE A 38 1.22 14.71 -7.01
N SER A 39 2.35 14.17 -6.55
CA SER A 39 2.77 12.81 -6.88
C SER A 39 1.77 11.75 -6.42
N VAL A 40 1.25 11.86 -5.20
CA VAL A 40 0.23 10.94 -4.64
C VAL A 40 -1.10 11.10 -5.39
N GLY A 41 -1.49 12.32 -5.77
CA GLY A 41 -2.68 12.57 -6.57
C GLY A 41 -2.61 11.92 -7.96
N ILE A 42 -1.50 12.12 -8.68
CA ILE A 42 -1.27 11.49 -9.98
C ILE A 42 -1.20 9.96 -9.85
N SER A 43 -0.54 9.44 -8.80
CA SER A 43 -0.46 8.00 -8.52
C SER A 43 -1.84 7.39 -8.28
N ALA A 44 -2.69 8.06 -7.51
CA ALA A 44 -4.06 7.59 -7.25
C ALA A 44 -4.88 7.52 -8.54
N PHE A 45 -4.80 8.54 -9.39
CA PHE A 45 -5.46 8.53 -10.70
C PHE A 45 -4.98 7.36 -11.58
N ASN A 46 -3.66 7.15 -11.63
CA ASN A 46 -3.06 6.02 -12.34
C ASN A 46 -3.50 4.66 -11.77
N SER A 47 -3.55 4.51 -10.45
CA SER A 47 -3.95 3.26 -9.80
C SER A 47 -5.42 2.91 -10.01
N LEU A 48 -6.30 3.91 -10.17
CA LEU A 48 -7.73 3.68 -10.39
C LEU A 48 -8.06 3.40 -11.86
N THR A 49 -7.20 3.83 -12.80
CA THR A 49 -7.47 3.72 -14.24
C THR A 49 -6.55 2.72 -14.93
N LEU A 50 -5.24 2.93 -14.84
CA LEU A 50 -4.23 2.14 -15.56
C LEU A 50 -3.96 0.80 -14.89
N SER A 51 -3.92 0.71 -13.56
CA SER A 51 -3.73 -0.57 -12.88
C SER A 51 -4.84 -1.61 -13.17
N PRO A 52 -6.15 -1.28 -13.17
CA PRO A 52 -7.16 -2.26 -13.58
C PRO A 52 -7.12 -2.55 -15.08
N ALA A 53 -6.83 -1.55 -15.93
CA ALA A 53 -6.71 -1.77 -17.37
C ALA A 53 -5.55 -2.72 -17.72
N LEU A 54 -4.37 -2.52 -17.12
CA LEU A 54 -3.21 -3.39 -17.31
C LEU A 54 -3.43 -4.77 -16.70
N SER A 55 -4.08 -4.86 -15.54
CA SER A 55 -4.44 -6.16 -14.98
C SER A 55 -5.41 -6.90 -15.89
N ALA A 56 -6.44 -6.23 -16.43
CA ALA A 56 -7.36 -6.86 -17.37
C ALA A 56 -6.68 -7.28 -18.69
N ALA A 57 -5.70 -6.51 -19.17
CA ALA A 57 -5.02 -6.76 -20.44
C ALA A 57 -3.89 -7.80 -20.35
N PHE A 58 -3.10 -7.80 -19.27
CA PHE A 58 -1.90 -8.65 -19.12
C PHE A 58 -2.11 -9.89 -18.26
N LEU A 59 -3.12 -9.92 -17.39
CA LEU A 59 -3.32 -11.03 -16.46
C LEU A 59 -3.96 -12.22 -17.20
N ARG A 60 -3.10 -12.99 -17.85
CA ARG A 60 -3.45 -14.25 -18.51
C ARG A 60 -3.65 -15.33 -17.43
N HIS A 61 -4.75 -16.07 -17.48
CA HIS A 61 -5.02 -17.19 -16.57
C HIS A 61 -3.83 -18.18 -16.63
N ARG A 62 -2.97 -18.16 -15.60
CA ARG A 62 -1.93 -19.17 -15.41
C ARG A 62 -2.50 -20.22 -14.46
N GLY A 63 -2.57 -21.47 -14.92
CA GLY A 63 -2.79 -22.62 -14.05
C GLY A 63 -1.66 -22.80 -13.04
N GLU A 64 -1.78 -23.81 -12.18
CA GLU A 64 -0.85 -24.06 -11.07
C GLU A 64 0.62 -23.96 -11.47
N THR A 65 1.43 -23.38 -10.57
CA THR A 65 2.82 -23.05 -10.83
C THR A 65 3.65 -24.32 -11.05
N GLN A 66 4.07 -24.57 -12.29
CA GLN A 66 4.74 -25.82 -12.67
C GLN A 66 6.23 -25.89 -12.28
N PHE A 67 6.78 -24.82 -11.70
CA PHE A 67 8.18 -24.73 -11.30
C PHE A 67 8.39 -25.13 -9.84
N VAL A 68 9.24 -26.12 -9.60
CA VAL A 68 9.54 -26.69 -8.27
C VAL A 68 10.07 -25.64 -7.28
N LEU A 69 10.87 -24.68 -7.73
CA LEU A 69 11.39 -23.59 -6.89
C LEU A 69 10.27 -22.70 -6.34
N PHE A 70 9.30 -22.32 -7.19
CA PHE A 70 8.14 -21.54 -6.76
C PHE A 70 7.23 -22.32 -5.82
N ARG A 71 7.14 -23.64 -5.99
CA ARG A 71 6.36 -24.50 -5.08
C ARG A 71 6.97 -24.58 -3.68
N TRP A 72 8.30 -24.66 -3.58
CA TRP A 72 9.00 -24.60 -2.31
C TRP A 72 8.89 -23.21 -1.66
N PHE A 73 9.03 -22.15 -2.45
CA PHE A 73 8.82 -20.77 -1.97
C PHE A 73 7.39 -20.56 -1.43
N ASN A 74 6.37 -21.02 -2.17
CA ASN A 74 4.98 -20.95 -1.73
C ASN A 74 4.77 -21.71 -0.42
N ALA A 75 5.32 -22.91 -0.28
CA ALA A 75 5.22 -23.68 0.96
C ALA A 75 5.88 -22.96 2.16
N GLY A 76 7.03 -22.32 1.95
CA GLY A 76 7.68 -21.50 2.98
C GLY A 76 6.88 -20.24 3.33
N PHE A 77 6.32 -19.56 2.32
CA PHE A 77 5.47 -18.39 2.50
C PHE A 77 4.17 -18.70 3.22
N ASP A 78 3.55 -19.85 2.92
CA ASP A 78 2.36 -20.34 3.62
C ASP A 78 2.69 -20.60 5.09
N TRP A 79 3.78 -21.33 5.37
CA TRP A 79 4.20 -21.57 6.75
C TRP A 79 4.42 -20.26 7.52
N LEU A 80 5.08 -19.27 6.90
CA LEU A 80 5.31 -17.96 7.52
C LEU A 80 4.00 -17.21 7.77
N SER A 81 3.08 -17.24 6.82
CA SER A 81 1.75 -16.61 6.93
C SER A 81 0.93 -17.25 8.07
N HIS A 82 0.99 -18.58 8.19
CA HIS A 82 0.36 -19.33 9.28
C HIS A 82 1.00 -19.00 10.64
N ALA A 83 2.33 -18.94 10.72
CA ALA A 83 3.05 -18.58 11.93
C ALA A 83 2.72 -17.15 12.38
N TYR A 84 2.70 -16.19 11.45
CA TYR A 84 2.31 -14.80 11.72
C TYR A 84 0.87 -14.72 12.22
N ALA A 85 -0.07 -15.38 11.56
CA ALA A 85 -1.47 -15.42 11.99
C ALA A 85 -1.63 -16.03 13.38
N HIS A 86 -0.86 -17.08 13.70
CA HIS A 86 -0.87 -17.70 15.02
C HIS A 86 -0.29 -16.77 16.09
N GLY A 87 0.83 -16.10 15.81
CA GLY A 87 1.44 -15.11 16.71
C GLY A 87 0.50 -13.94 17.00
N VAL A 88 -0.16 -13.40 15.98
CA VAL A 88 -1.16 -12.32 16.15
C VAL A 88 -2.34 -12.80 16.99
N ARG A 89 -2.83 -14.03 16.78
CA ARG A 89 -3.92 -14.61 17.59
C ARG A 89 -3.52 -14.79 19.05
N ILE A 90 -2.30 -15.24 19.32
CA ILE A 90 -1.78 -15.34 20.69
C ILE A 90 -1.71 -13.95 21.31
N LEU A 91 -1.15 -12.96 20.60
CA LEU A 91 -1.00 -11.60 21.12
C LEU A 91 -2.34 -10.94 21.43
N ILE A 92 -3.34 -11.13 20.56
CA ILE A 92 -4.71 -10.63 20.80
C ILE A 92 -5.31 -11.31 22.02
N LYS A 93 -5.14 -12.64 22.17
CA LYS A 93 -5.64 -13.37 23.35
C LYS A 93 -4.92 -12.98 24.64
N LEU A 94 -3.62 -12.69 24.59
CA LEU A 94 -2.82 -12.29 25.74
C LEU A 94 -3.12 -10.85 26.20
N ARG A 95 -3.48 -9.96 25.27
CA ARG A 95 -3.81 -8.56 25.57
C ARG A 95 -5.25 -8.36 26.04
N TRP A 96 -6.12 -9.34 25.81
CA TRP A 96 -7.55 -9.34 26.20
C TRP A 96 -7.88 -10.40 27.25
N ALA A 97 -6.86 -11.00 27.89
CA ALA A 97 -6.96 -11.82 29.11
C ALA A 97 -6.34 -11.05 30.27
#